data_AF-A0AAW7XCZ9-F1
#
_entry.id   AF-A0AAW7XCZ9-F1
#
_cell.length_a   1.000
_cell.length_b   1.000
_cell.length_c   1.000
_cell.angle_alpha   90.00
_cell.angle_beta   90.00
_cell.angle_gamma   90.00
#
_symmetry.space_group_name_H-M   'P 1'
#
loop_
_entity.id
_entity.type
_entity.pdbx_description
1 polymer ?
#
loop_
_entity_poly.entity_id
_entity_poly.type
_entity_poly.pdbx_seq_one_letter_code
_entity_poly.pdbx_strand_id
1 'polypeptide(L)'
;LKAAQIVSDEGIAKPILLGNVELITALKQDIGFDTEIEIIDPKSEEYAEKVNAYAKKYWEKRQRKGIRLLDAQKHMVTRNYFAAMMVNE
;
A
#
# COMPACT_ATOMS: atom_id res chain seq x y z
N LEU A 1 -8.36 -2.72 11.00
CA LEU A 1 -7.31 -2.70 12.03
C LEU A 1 -7.37 -3.92 12.94
N LYS A 2 -8.50 -4.21 13.60
CA LYS A 2 -8.66 -5.39 14.46
C LYS A 2 -8.25 -6.73 13.82
N ALA A 3 -8.54 -6.93 12.53
CA ALA A 3 -8.08 -8.13 11.81
C ALA A 3 -6.55 -8.20 11.69
N ALA A 4 -5.87 -7.08 11.43
CA ALA A 4 -4.41 -7.04 11.37
C ALA A 4 -3.80 -7.31 12.76
N GLN A 5 -4.44 -6.85 13.82
CA GLN A 5 -4.05 -7.17 15.20
C GLN A 5 -4.08 -8.68 15.46
N ILE A 6 -5.22 -9.32 15.24
CA ILE A 6 -5.39 -10.76 15.45
C ILE A 6 -4.35 -11.54 14.63
N VAL A 7 -4.19 -11.20 13.35
CA VAL A 7 -3.24 -11.88 12.46
C VAL A 7 -1.79 -11.75 12.96
N SER A 8 -1.42 -10.59 13.53
CA SER A 8 -0.08 -10.37 14.08
C SER A 8 0.11 -11.07 15.42
N ASP A 9 -0.85 -10.94 16.35
CA ASP A 9 -0.75 -11.44 17.72
C ASP A 9 -0.81 -12.98 17.76
N GLU A 10 -1.60 -13.60 16.88
CA GLU A 10 -1.67 -15.06 16.71
C GLU A 10 -0.52 -15.61 15.86
N GLY A 11 0.34 -14.75 15.31
CA GLY A 11 1.47 -15.16 14.47
C GLY A 11 1.06 -15.80 13.14
N ILE A 12 -0.15 -15.51 12.65
CA ILE A 12 -0.69 -16.06 11.39
C ILE A 12 0.08 -15.48 10.19
N ALA A 13 0.34 -14.17 10.20
CA ALA A 13 1.09 -13.49 9.16
C ALA A 13 1.67 -12.16 9.68
N LYS A 14 2.53 -11.53 8.87
CA LYS A 14 3.01 -10.16 9.10
C LYS A 14 2.15 -9.19 8.29
N PRO A 15 1.16 -8.51 8.88
CA PRO A 15 0.30 -7.59 8.15
C PRO A 15 1.07 -6.33 7.74
N ILE A 16 0.69 -5.74 6.60
CA ILE A 16 1.12 -4.41 6.16
C ILE A 16 -0.14 -3.58 5.93
N LEU A 17 -0.18 -2.37 6.52
CA LEU A 17 -1.32 -1.46 6.38
C LEU A 17 -1.04 -0.40 5.30
N LEU A 18 -2.03 -0.16 4.43
CA LEU A 18 -1.91 0.83 3.37
C LEU A 18 -2.81 2.04 3.63
N GLY A 19 -2.22 3.22 3.79
CA GLY A 19 -2.94 4.47 3.96
C GLY A 19 -2.12 5.54 4.68
N ASN A 20 -2.80 6.62 5.05
CA ASN A 20 -2.15 7.75 5.70
C ASN A 20 -1.58 7.33 7.06
N VAL A 21 -0.27 7.56 7.23
CA VAL A 21 0.50 7.10 8.39
C VAL A 21 -0.06 7.69 9.69
N GLU A 22 -0.31 9.00 9.72
CA GLU A 22 -0.81 9.71 10.91
C GLU A 22 -2.18 9.19 11.34
N LEU A 23 -3.12 9.09 10.38
CA LEU A 23 -4.47 8.59 10.63
C LEU A 23 -4.47 7.15 11.14
N ILE A 24 -3.70 6.26 10.50
CA ILE A 24 -3.62 4.86 10.92
C ILE A 24 -2.99 4.76 12.31
N THR A 25 -1.94 5.54 12.59
CA THR A 25 -1.27 5.55 13.89
C THR A 25 -2.21 6.03 15.00
N ALA A 26 -2.96 7.11 14.77
CA ALA A 26 -3.98 7.59 15.71
C ALA A 26 -5.04 6.50 15.98
N LEU A 27 -5.57 5.88 14.91
CA LEU A 27 -6.56 4.82 15.05
C LEU A 27 -6.01 3.57 15.76
N LYS A 28 -4.72 3.27 15.66
CA LYS A 28 -4.08 2.19 16.43
C LYS A 28 -4.05 2.53 17.92
N GLN A 29 -3.68 3.76 18.27
CA GLN A 29 -3.65 4.22 19.67
C GLN A 29 -5.05 4.20 20.28
N ASP A 30 -6.07 4.69 19.56
CA ASP A 30 -7.46 4.74 20.04
C ASP A 30 -8.03 3.36 20.41
N ILE A 31 -7.58 2.30 19.74
CA ILE A 31 -8.06 0.93 19.96
C ILE A 31 -7.12 0.09 20.84
N GLY A 32 -6.06 0.68 21.40
CA GLY A 32 -5.06 -0.03 22.21
C GLY A 32 -4.27 -1.06 21.41
N PHE A 33 -3.99 -0.78 20.14
CA PHE A 33 -3.26 -1.68 19.26
C PHE A 33 -1.76 -1.34 19.23
N ASP A 34 -1.02 -1.95 20.15
CA ASP A 34 0.40 -1.66 20.39
C ASP A 34 1.38 -2.44 19.49
N THR A 35 0.90 -3.42 18.73
CA THR A 35 1.77 -4.25 17.89
C THR A 35 2.41 -3.43 16.77
N GLU A 36 3.72 -3.54 16.63
CA GLU A 36 4.49 -2.84 15.61
C GLU A 36 4.19 -3.44 14.22
N ILE A 37 3.66 -2.61 13.32
CA ILE A 37 3.19 -3.02 11.99
C ILE A 37 3.63 -1.97 10.99
N GLU A 38 4.11 -2.45 9.85
CA GLU A 38 4.50 -1.61 8.72
C GLU A 38 3.26 -0.89 8.15
N ILE A 39 3.35 0.44 8.06
CA ILE A 39 2.33 1.29 7.44
C ILE A 39 2.98 1.96 6.25
N ILE A 40 2.40 1.75 5.07
CA ILE A 40 2.85 2.33 3.82
C ILE A 40 1.79 3.33 3.34
N ASP A 41 2.21 4.56 3.04
CA ASP A 41 1.36 5.52 2.34
C ASP A 41 1.83 5.68 0.88
N PRO A 42 1.11 5.13 -0.11
CA PRO A 42 1.44 5.31 -1.52
C PRO A 42 1.37 6.79 -1.99
N LYS A 43 0.84 7.69 -1.16
CA LYS A 43 0.79 9.12 -1.46
C LYS A 43 1.93 9.92 -0.83
N SER A 44 2.73 9.33 0.05
CA SER A 44 3.85 10.03 0.65
C SER A 44 5.03 10.16 -0.32
N GLU A 45 5.88 11.15 -0.09
CA GLU A 45 7.10 11.36 -0.88
C GLU A 45 8.09 10.19 -0.75
N GLU A 46 8.13 9.55 0.43
CA GLU A 46 8.95 8.36 0.70
C GLU A 46 8.69 7.23 -0.31
N TYR A 47 7.42 7.01 -0.67
CA TYR A 47 7.04 5.94 -1.60
C TYR A 47 6.94 6.39 -3.06
N ALA A 48 7.20 7.67 -3.37
CA ALA A 48 7.02 8.22 -4.71
C ALA A 48 7.87 7.48 -5.77
N GLU A 49 9.11 7.10 -5.44
CA GLU A 49 9.96 6.33 -6.34
C GLU A 49 9.38 4.94 -6.61
N LYS A 50 8.95 4.23 -5.56
CA LYS A 50 8.35 2.90 -5.66
C LYS A 50 7.04 2.91 -6.44
N VAL A 51 6.21 3.94 -6.22
CA VAL A 51 4.98 4.19 -6.99
C VAL A 51 5.30 4.38 -8.47
N ASN A 52 6.30 5.19 -8.82
CA ASN A 52 6.70 5.38 -10.22
C ASN A 52 7.25 4.10 -10.85
N ALA A 53 8.05 3.33 -10.11
CA ALA A 53 8.57 2.05 -10.56
C ALA A 53 7.42 1.05 -10.84
N TYR A 54 6.47 0.91 -9.92
CA TYR A 54 5.30 0.07 -10.12
C TYR A 54 4.40 0.57 -11.26
N ALA A 55 4.19 1.88 -11.37
CA ALA A 55 3.42 2.48 -12.47
C ALA A 55 4.04 2.16 -13.83
N LYS A 56 5.37 2.26 -13.95
CA LYS A 56 6.09 1.91 -15.17
C LYS A 56 5.89 0.45 -15.54
N LYS A 57 6.07 -0.47 -14.59
CA LYS A 57 5.86 -1.91 -14.82
C LYS A 57 4.41 -2.25 -15.18
N TYR A 58 3.44 -1.61 -14.53
CA TYR A 58 2.03 -1.76 -14.86
C TYR A 58 1.72 -1.27 -16.29
N TRP A 59 2.26 -0.11 -16.65
CA TRP A 59 2.12 0.46 -17.99
C TRP A 59 2.75 -0.43 -19.06
N GLU A 60 3.97 -0.93 -18.86
CA GLU A 60 4.64 -1.84 -19.81
C GLU A 60 3.78 -3.08 -20.14
N LYS A 61 3.08 -3.63 -19.12
CA LYS A 61 2.15 -4.77 -19.27
C LYS A 61 0.82 -4.40 -19.93
N ARG A 62 0.35 -3.14 -19.81
CA ARG A 62 -1.01 -2.71 -20.17
C ARG A 62 -1.08 -1.66 -21.29
N GLN A 63 0.04 -1.16 -21.80
CA GLN A 63 0.08 -0.13 -22.84
C GLN A 63 -0.68 -0.53 -24.11
N ARG A 64 -0.63 -1.82 -24.49
CA ARG A 64 -1.38 -2.37 -25.64
C ARG A 64 -2.90 -2.42 -25.43
N LYS A 65 -3.36 -2.16 -24.20
CA LYS A 65 -4.78 -2.04 -23.82
C LYS A 65 -5.21 -0.58 -23.63
N GLY A 66 -4.42 0.38 -24.11
CA GLY A 66 -4.76 1.81 -24.12
C GLY A 66 -4.43 2.58 -22.85
N ILE A 67 -3.75 1.97 -21.87
CA ILE A 67 -3.31 2.67 -20.65
C ILE A 67 -2.13 3.58 -20.97
N ARG A 68 -2.24 4.88 -20.65
CA ARG A 68 -1.13 5.83 -20.71
C ARG A 68 -0.30 5.77 -19.43
N LEU A 69 0.96 6.17 -19.48
CA LEU A 69 1.84 6.18 -18.30
C LEU A 69 1.27 7.06 -17.17
N LEU A 70 0.68 8.21 -17.51
CA LEU A 70 0.05 9.10 -16.56
C LEU A 70 -1.13 8.42 -15.84
N ASP A 71 -1.92 7.60 -16.54
CA ASP A 71 -3.04 6.87 -15.94
C ASP A 71 -2.52 5.77 -15.00
N ALA A 72 -1.44 5.08 -15.40
CA ALA A 72 -0.76 4.12 -14.55
C ALA A 72 -0.23 4.75 -13.25
N GLN A 73 0.36 5.95 -13.32
CA GLN A 73 0.82 6.69 -12.14
C GLN A 73 -0.36 7.08 -11.23
N LYS A 74 -1.46 7.58 -11.79
CA LYS A 74 -2.68 7.90 -11.04
C LYS A 74 -3.30 6.67 -10.37
N HIS A 75 -3.26 5.51 -11.02
CA HIS A 75 -3.68 4.27 -10.39
C HIS A 75 -2.74 3.88 -9.26
N MET A 76 -1.43 4.03 -9.45
CA MET A 76 -0.44 3.51 -8.50
C MET A 76 -0.37 4.24 -7.16
N VAL A 77 -0.90 5.48 -7.08
CA VAL A 77 -1.08 6.17 -5.79
C VAL A 77 -2.32 5.69 -5.02
N THR A 78 -3.15 4.82 -5.62
CA THR A 78 -4.31 4.24 -4.95
C THR A 78 -3.95 2.93 -4.26
N ARG A 79 -4.50 2.73 -3.05
CA ARG A 79 -4.18 1.58 -2.18
C ARG A 79 -4.33 0.24 -2.89
N ASN A 80 -5.43 0.03 -3.62
CA ASN A 80 -5.73 -1.27 -4.23
C ASN A 80 -4.76 -1.63 -5.37
N TYR A 81 -4.43 -0.66 -6.24
CA TYR A 81 -3.47 -0.90 -7.32
C TYR A 81 -2.04 -1.04 -6.79
N PHE A 82 -1.67 -0.23 -5.81
CA PHE A 82 -0.36 -0.34 -5.15
C PHE A 82 -0.22 -1.71 -4.48
N ALA A 83 -1.21 -2.15 -3.69
CA ALA A 83 -1.24 -3.46 -3.05
C ALA A 83 -1.12 -4.60 -4.07
N ALA A 84 -1.87 -4.52 -5.17
CA ALA A 84 -1.80 -5.53 -6.22
C ALA A 84 -0.40 -5.59 -6.86
N MET A 85 0.28 -4.44 -7.01
CA MET A 85 1.65 -4.40 -7.51
C MET A 85 2.68 -4.89 -6.49
N MET A 86 2.48 -4.67 -5.19
CA MET A 86 3.32 -5.24 -4.13
C MET A 86 3.34 -6.77 -4.14
N VAL A 87 2.26 -7.41 -4.61
CA VAL A 87 2.16 -8.88 -4.72
C VAL A 87 2.67 -9.38 -6.07
N ASN A 88 2.51 -8.58 -7.13
CA ASN A 88 2.87 -8.97 -8.49
C ASN A 88 4.37 -8.78 -8.80
N GLU A 89 5.10 -7.98 -8.02
CA GLU A 89 6.54 -7.68 -8.18
C GLU A 89 7.35 -8.19 -6.99
#